data_AF-A0A212KC33-F1
#
_entry.id   AF-A0A212KC33-F1
#
_cell.length_a   1.000
_cell.length_b   1.000
_cell.length_c   1.000
_cell.angle_alpha   90.00
_cell.angle_beta   90.00
_cell.angle_gamma   90.00
#
_symmetry.space_group_name_H-M   'P 1'
#
loop_
_entity.id
_entity.type
_entity.pdbx_description
1 polymer ?
#
loop_
_entity_poly.entity_id
_entity_poly.type
_entity_poly.pdbx_seq_one_letter_code
_entity_poly.pdbx_strand_id
1 'polypeptide(L)' 'MDNNLSSVKKMHETQEREKIKKLQKKIDTTKYNIEVSKEIIADTPSDAQQEELIQRNMKRQHGISGIEKKIRNIKQELE' A
#
# COMPACT_ATOMS: atom_id res chain seq x y z
N MET A 1 37.22 0.16 -14.43
CA MET A 1 36.28 0.96 -13.60
C MET A 1 34.84 0.41 -13.63
N ASP A 2 34.54 -0.64 -14.41
CA ASP A 2 33.16 -1.17 -14.60
C ASP A 2 32.55 -1.93 -13.42
N ASN A 3 33.36 -2.57 -12.58
CA ASN A 3 32.85 -3.34 -11.43
C ASN A 3 32.07 -2.47 -10.43
N ASN A 4 32.45 -1.19 -10.30
CA ASN A 4 31.84 -0.29 -9.33
C ASN A 4 30.45 0.18 -9.80
N LEU A 5 30.30 0.47 -11.10
CA LEU A 5 29.03 0.88 -11.70
C LEU A 5 27.99 -0.26 -11.65
N SER A 6 28.43 -1.51 -11.91
CA SER A 6 27.58 -2.70 -11.81
C SER A 6 27.09 -2.95 -10.37
N SER A 7 27.96 -2.75 -9.38
CA SER A 7 27.61 -2.93 -7.97
C SER A 7 26.59 -1.89 -7.49
N VAL A 8 26.76 -0.63 -7.89
CA VAL A 8 25.83 0.46 -7.55
C VAL A 8 24.44 0.21 -8.14
N LYS A 9 24.36 -0.24 -9.40
CA LYS A 9 23.09 -0.57 -10.05
C LYS A 9 22.35 -1.69 -9.31
N LYS A 10 23.04 -2.79 -8.97
CA LYS A 10 22.45 -3.91 -8.20
C LYS A 10 21.95 -3.48 -6.82
N MET A 11 22.69 -2.60 -6.14
CA MET A 11 22.28 -2.07 -4.85
C MET A 11 21.00 -1.24 -4.96
N HIS A 12 20.91 -0.37 -5.97
CA HIS A 12 19.72 0.43 -6.22
C HIS A 12 18.49 -0.44 -6.53
N GLU A 13 18.63 -1.44 -7.42
CA GLU A 13 17.56 -2.39 -7.75
C GLU A 13 17.07 -3.15 -6.50
N THR A 14 17.99 -3.55 -5.63
CA THR A 14 17.66 -4.24 -4.38
C THR A 14 16.86 -3.34 -3.44
N GLN A 15 17.25 -2.07 -3.31
CA GLN A 15 16.55 -1.09 -2.47
C GLN A 15 15.12 -0.84 -2.95
N GLU A 16 14.92 -0.65 -4.26
CA GLU A 16 13.59 -0.43 -4.83
C GLU A 16 12.71 -1.68 -4.74
N ARG A 17 13.27 -2.89 -4.88
CA ARG A 17 12.54 -4.15 -4.63
C ARG A 17 12.08 -4.29 -3.18
N GLU A 18 12.94 -3.97 -2.21
CA GLU A 18 12.56 -4.00 -0.79
C GLU A 18 11.49 -2.95 -0.46
N LYS A 19 11.56 -1.78 -1.09
CA LYS A 19 10.52 -0.74 -0.98
C LYS A 19 9.19 -1.21 -1.56
N ILE A 20 9.17 -1.90 -2.71
CA ILE A 20 7.95 -2.53 -3.25
C ILE A 20 7.35 -3.50 -2.24
N LYS A 21 8.15 -4.40 -1.66
CA LYS A 21 7.67 -5.38 -0.65
C LYS A 21 7.01 -4.69 0.55
N LYS A 22 7.62 -3.63 1.07
CA LYS A 22 7.06 -2.85 2.19
C LYS A 22 5.73 -2.19 1.80
N LEU A 23 5.62 -1.66 0.58
CA LEU A 23 4.39 -1.04 0.09
C LEU A 23 3.28 -2.08 -0.12
N GLN A 24 3.61 -3.28 -0.63
CA GLN A 24 2.67 -4.39 -0.75
C GLN A 24 2.14 -4.83 0.61
N LYS A 25 3.03 -5.05 1.60
CA LYS A 25 2.63 -5.38 2.98
C LYS A 25 1.67 -4.33 3.56
N LYS A 26 1.90 -3.04 3.27
CA LYS A 26 1.01 -1.96 3.71
C LYS A 26 -0.37 -2.04 3.06
N ILE A 27 -0.44 -2.36 1.77
CA ILE A 27 -1.72 -2.61 1.08
C ILE A 27 -2.45 -3.77 1.76
N ASP A 28 -1.77 -4.90 1.99
CA ASP A 28 -2.39 -6.11 2.52
C ASP A 28 -2.96 -5.88 3.93
N THR A 29 -2.20 -5.26 4.83
CA THR A 29 -2.70 -4.87 6.15
C THR A 29 -3.86 -3.88 6.06
N THR A 30 -3.82 -2.93 5.12
CA THR A 30 -4.92 -1.97 4.94
C THR A 30 -6.18 -2.65 4.42
N LYS A 31 -6.07 -3.61 3.50
CA LYS A 31 -7.19 -4.42 3.00
C LYS A 31 -7.80 -5.25 4.11
N TYR A 32 -6.98 -5.93 4.91
CA TYR A 32 -7.44 -6.66 6.09
C TYR A 32 -8.23 -5.77 7.06
N ASN A 33 -7.71 -4.57 7.36
CA ASN A 33 -8.39 -3.62 8.25
C ASN A 33 -9.73 -3.13 7.68
N ILE A 34 -9.85 -3.01 6.35
CA ILE A 34 -11.12 -2.68 5.70
C ILE A 34 -12.13 -3.81 5.89
N GLU A 35 -11.73 -5.07 5.69
CA GLU A 35 -12.63 -6.22 5.88
C GLU A 35 -13.12 -6.31 7.34
N VAL A 36 -12.21 -6.25 8.32
CA VAL A 36 -12.58 -6.21 9.75
C VAL A 36 -13.49 -5.01 10.04
N SER A 37 -13.22 -3.86 9.44
CA SER A 37 -14.07 -2.68 9.64
C SER A 37 -15.48 -2.86 9.07
N LYS A 38 -15.71 -3.69 8.06
CA LYS A 38 -17.06 -3.96 7.54
C LYS A 38 -17.88 -4.76 8.54
N GLU A 39 -17.27 -5.73 9.20
CA GLU A 39 -17.91 -6.50 10.29
C GLU A 39 -18.32 -5.55 11.43
N ILE A 40 -17.40 -4.66 11.85
CA ILE A 40 -17.69 -3.66 12.88
C ILE A 40 -18.83 -2.71 12.47
N ILE A 41 -18.87 -2.26 11.21
CA ILE A 41 -19.96 -1.39 10.72
C ILE A 41 -21.31 -2.09 10.82
N ALA A 42 -21.39 -3.37 10.41
CA ALA A 42 -22.63 -4.15 10.46
C ALA A 42 -23.18 -4.30 11.88
N ASP A 43 -22.29 -4.41 12.88
CA ASP A 43 -22.66 -4.53 14.29
C ASP A 43 -22.81 -3.18 15.02
N THR A 44 -22.47 -2.06 14.38
CA THR A 44 -22.55 -0.74 15.01
C THR A 44 -23.99 -0.21 14.97
N PRO A 45 -24.64 0.06 16.12
CA PRO A 45 -26.06 0.44 16.15
C PRO A 45 -26.33 1.92 15.85
N SER A 46 -25.30 2.77 15.78
CA SER A 46 -25.44 4.20 15.53
C SER A 46 -25.11 4.55 14.08
N ASP A 47 -26.09 5.10 13.36
CA ASP A 47 -25.93 5.56 11.97
C ASP A 47 -24.77 6.55 11.80
N ALA A 48 -24.59 7.46 12.76
CA ALA A 48 -23.50 8.45 12.71
C ALA A 48 -22.12 7.79 12.82
N GLN A 49 -21.99 6.76 13.67
CA GLN A 49 -20.75 6.01 13.82
C GLN A 49 -20.49 5.10 12.61
N GLN A 50 -21.54 4.50 12.04
CA GLN A 50 -21.45 3.73 10.78
C GLN A 50 -20.94 4.61 9.64
N GLU A 51 -21.53 5.79 9.45
CA GLU A 51 -21.13 6.73 8.39
C GLU A 51 -19.65 7.13 8.55
N GLU A 52 -19.21 7.43 9.78
CA GLU A 52 -17.79 7.76 10.02
C GLU A 52 -16.86 6.61 9.62
N LEU A 53 -17.21 5.37 9.97
CA LEU A 53 -16.42 4.18 9.61
C LEU A 53 -16.41 3.94 8.10
N ILE A 54 -17.53 4.15 7.41
CA ILE A 54 -17.63 4.07 5.95
C ILE A 54 -16.70 5.10 5.30
N GLN A 55 -16.76 6.37 5.74
CA GLN A 55 -15.89 7.43 5.23
C GLN A 55 -14.40 7.14 5.46
N ARG A 56 -14.05 6.57 6.62
CA ARG A 56 -12.68 6.11 6.92
C ARG A 56 -12.25 5.00 5.96
N ASN A 57 -13.13 4.04 5.64
CA ASN A 57 -12.84 2.98 4.67
C ASN A 57 -12.66 3.50 3.25
N MET A 58 -13.47 4.46 2.81
CA MET A 58 -13.29 5.14 1.51
C MET A 58 -11.92 5.82 1.41
N LYS A 59 -11.50 6.53 2.46
CA LYS A 59 -10.15 7.14 2.53
C LYS A 59 -9.04 6.10 2.44
N ARG A 60 -9.18 4.95 3.11
CA ARG A 60 -8.22 3.84 3.04
C ARG A 60 -8.13 3.24 1.64
N GLN A 61 -9.27 3.02 0.97
CA GLN A 61 -9.31 2.54 -0.42
C GLN A 61 -8.60 3.51 -1.36
N HIS A 62 -8.86 4.81 -1.26
CA HIS A 62 -8.12 5.82 -2.02
C HIS A 62 -6.61 5.78 -1.73
N GLY A 63 -6.23 5.61 -0.46
CA GLY A 63 -4.84 5.44 -0.06
C GLY A 63 -4.16 4.22 -0.70
N ILE A 64 -4.88 3.08 -0.80
CA ILE A 64 -4.41 1.87 -1.50
C ILE A 64 -4.11 2.19 -2.97
N SER A 65 -5.04 2.84 -3.68
CA SER A 65 -4.85 3.22 -5.08
C SER A 65 -3.59 4.08 -5.30
N GLY A 66 -3.31 4.99 -4.37
CA GLY A 66 -2.08 5.80 -4.38
C GLY A 66 -0.81 4.96 -4.21
N ILE A 67 -0.82 3.99 -3.30
CA ILE A 67 0.30 3.07 -3.08
C ILE A 67 0.51 2.17 -4.30
N GLU A 68 -0.56 1.65 -4.91
CA GLU A 68 -0.49 0.85 -6.13
C GLU A 68 0.12 1.62 -7.30
N LYS A 69 -0.27 2.90 -7.47
CA LYS A 69 0.36 3.79 -8.45
C LYS A 69 1.86 3.95 -8.18
N LYS A 70 2.25 4.15 -6.92
CA LYS A 70 3.66 4.25 -6.53
C LYS A 70 4.45 2.99 -6.85
N ILE A 71 3.89 1.81 -6.60
CA ILE A 71 4.51 0.52 -6.96
C ILE A 71 4.70 0.42 -8.47
N ARG A 72 3.68 0.79 -9.28
CA ARG A 72 3.77 0.77 -10.74
C ARG A 72 4.91 1.66 -11.25
N ASN A 73 5.00 2.89 -10.74
CA ASN A 73 6.07 3.82 -11.12
C ASN A 73 7.46 3.25 -10.80
N ILE A 74 7.66 2.69 -9.60
CA ILE A 74 8.94 2.08 -9.22
C ILE A 74 9.28 0.90 -10.14
N LYS A 75 8.29 0.06 -10.51
CA LYS A 75 8.52 -1.05 -11.44
C LYS A 75 8.94 -0.56 -12.83
N GLN A 76 8.34 0.52 -13.32
CA GLN A 76 8.71 1.14 -14.60
C GLN A 76 10.11 1.76 -14.57
N GLU A 77 10.56 2.28 -13.42
CA GLU A 77 11.93 2.79 -13.25
C GLU A 77 12.98 1.66 -13.18
N LEU A 78 12.56 0.42 -12.90
CA LEU A 78 13.42 -0.76 -12.81
C LEU A 78 13.49 -1.58 -14.12
N GLU A 79 12.57 -1.35 -15.05
CA GLU A 79 12.57 -1.92 -16.42
C GLU A 79 13.54 -1.14 -17.32
#